data_AF-A0A3R6U4K6-F1
#
_entry.id   AF-A0A3R6U4K6-F1
#
_cell.length_a   1.000
_cell.length_b   1.000
_cell.length_c   1.000
_cell.angle_alpha   90.00
_cell.angle_beta   90.00
_cell.angle_gamma   90.00
#
_symmetry.space_group_name_H-M   'P 1'
#
loop_
_entity.id
_entity.type
_entity.pdbx_description
1 polymer ?
#
loop_
_entity_poly.entity_id
_entity_poly.type
_entity_poly.pdbx_seq_one_letter_code
_entity_poly.pdbx_strand_id
1 'polypeptide(L)'
;MKKYISLDKRSKKAQKKYYAGFRRTWDGLNPVIRTMPNGKAYNRKKDKEKMRKIDCLSENRYTVDFFMKTFMENRSLTSVLSLIK
;
A
#
# COMPACT_ATOMS: atom_id res chain seq x y z
N MET A 1 -22.52 -16.34 53.02
CA MET A 1 -22.35 -16.08 51.57
C MET A 1 -22.65 -14.63 51.27
N LYS A 2 -21.82 -13.94 50.46
CA LYS A 2 -22.16 -12.59 49.98
C LYS A 2 -23.27 -12.70 48.94
N LYS A 3 -24.40 -12.03 49.17
CA LYS A 3 -25.50 -11.95 48.19
C LYS A 3 -25.02 -11.18 46.96
N TYR A 4 -25.38 -11.67 45.77
CA TYR A 4 -25.13 -10.97 44.53
C TYR A 4 -26.01 -9.71 44.46
N ILE A 5 -25.40 -8.58 44.09
CA ILE A 5 -26.08 -7.30 43.88
C ILE A 5 -25.73 -6.84 42.47
N SER A 6 -26.74 -6.63 41.62
CA SER A 6 -26.58 -6.09 40.27
C SER A 6 -25.96 -4.69 40.31
N LEU A 7 -25.24 -4.28 39.26
CA LEU A 7 -24.46 -3.03 39.25
C LEU A 7 -25.32 -1.79 39.55
N ASP A 8 -26.52 -1.73 39.00
CA ASP A 8 -27.43 -0.59 39.12
C ASP A 8 -27.91 -0.37 40.56
N LYS A 9 -27.97 -1.45 41.35
CA LYS A 9 -28.40 -1.44 42.75
C LYS A 9 -27.26 -1.17 43.74
N ARG A 10 -26.03 -0.99 43.26
CA ARG A 10 -24.86 -0.67 44.10
C ARG A 10 -24.79 0.83 44.37
N SER A 11 -24.10 1.21 45.44
CA SER A 11 -23.80 2.62 45.70
C SER A 11 -22.97 3.23 44.57
N LYS A 12 -23.11 4.54 44.35
CA LYS A 12 -22.34 5.28 43.31
C LYS A 12 -20.82 5.07 43.45
N LYS A 13 -20.32 4.97 44.69
CA LYS A 13 -18.90 4.69 44.99
C LYS A 13 -18.46 3.30 44.50
N ALA A 14 -19.31 2.28 44.69
CA ALA A 14 -19.03 0.92 44.26
C ALA A 14 -19.10 0.77 42.73
N GLN A 15 -20.06 1.42 42.07
CA GLN A 15 -20.15 1.48 40.61
C GLN A 15 -18.89 2.13 40.00
N LYS A 16 -18.45 3.27 40.57
CA LYS A 16 -17.23 3.95 40.13
C LYS A 16 -16.00 3.05 40.24
N LYS A 17 -15.86 2.28 41.32
CA LYS A 17 -14.76 1.32 41.50
C LYS A 17 -14.80 0.20 40.46
N TYR A 18 -15.98 -0.31 40.10
CA TYR A 18 -16.14 -1.31 39.04
C TYR A 18 -15.68 -0.77 37.68
N TYR A 19 -16.23 0.37 37.24
CA TYR A 19 -15.88 0.97 35.94
C TYR A 19 -14.44 1.49 35.86
N ALA A 20 -13.84 1.89 36.99
CA ALA A 20 -12.45 2.33 37.02
C ALA A 20 -11.43 1.24 36.64
N GLY A 21 -11.81 -0.04 36.76
CA GLY A 21 -10.99 -1.17 36.28
C GLY A 21 -10.90 -1.22 34.75
N PHE A 22 -12.00 -0.96 34.06
CA PHE A 22 -12.10 -1.05 32.60
C PHE A 22 -11.55 0.18 31.87
N ARG A 23 -11.51 1.36 32.52
CA ARG A 23 -11.08 2.61 31.86
C ARG A 23 -9.58 2.71 31.56
N ARG A 24 -8.75 1.85 32.15
CA ARG A 24 -7.28 1.95 32.04
C ARG A 24 -6.68 0.99 31.02
N THR A 25 -7.43 -0.01 30.59
CA THR A 25 -6.96 -1.08 29.72
C THR A 25 -8.01 -1.35 28.67
N TRP A 26 -7.60 -1.52 27.43
CA TRP A 26 -8.45 -1.94 26.30
C TRP A 26 -8.89 -3.42 26.41
N ASP A 27 -9.09 -3.93 27.63
CA ASP A 27 -9.39 -5.34 27.88
C ASP A 27 -8.38 -6.31 27.22
N GLY A 28 -7.09 -5.97 27.30
CA GLY A 28 -6.02 -6.76 26.67
C GLY A 28 -5.85 -6.54 25.16
N LEU A 29 -6.67 -5.72 24.51
CA LEU A 29 -6.45 -5.30 23.12
C LEU A 29 -5.26 -4.33 23.05
N ASN A 30 -4.16 -4.81 22.50
CA ASN A 30 -3.03 -3.97 22.13
C ASN A 30 -3.43 -3.15 20.88
N PRO A 31 -3.30 -1.80 20.87
CA PRO A 31 -3.53 -0.99 19.67
C PRO A 31 -2.62 -1.35 18.48
N VAL A 32 -1.70 -2.30 18.64
CA VAL A 32 -0.90 -2.94 17.57
C VAL A 32 -1.74 -3.55 16.44
N ILE A 33 -3.04 -3.78 16.62
CA ILE A 33 -3.93 -4.19 15.51
C ILE A 33 -4.02 -3.09 14.42
N ARG A 34 -3.68 -1.84 14.75
CA ARG A 34 -3.55 -0.74 13.77
C ARG A 34 -2.15 -0.60 13.17
N THR A 35 -1.17 -1.36 13.65
CA THR A 35 0.20 -1.29 13.13
C THR A 35 0.28 -2.06 11.82
N MET A 36 0.41 -1.33 10.72
CA MET A 36 0.49 -1.91 9.39
C MET A 36 1.75 -2.80 9.29
N PRO A 37 1.63 -4.07 8.87
CA PRO A 37 2.74 -5.03 8.89
C PRO A 37 3.93 -4.59 8.03
N ASN A 38 3.69 -3.75 7.01
CA ASN A 38 4.74 -3.13 6.21
C ASN A 38 4.49 -1.62 6.06
N GLY A 39 4.79 -0.85 7.11
CA GLY A 39 4.68 0.61 7.09
C GLY A 39 5.58 1.33 6.06
N LYS A 40 6.50 0.60 5.41
CA LYS A 40 7.39 1.11 4.35
C LYS A 40 6.94 0.72 2.94
N ALA A 41 5.86 -0.07 2.80
CA ALA A 41 5.34 -0.50 1.49
C ALA A 41 4.93 0.69 0.62
N TYR A 42 4.28 1.68 1.23
CA TYR A 42 3.77 2.86 0.55
C TYR A 42 4.67 4.07 0.81
N ASN A 43 5.49 4.43 -0.17
CA ASN A 43 6.32 5.63 -0.13
C ASN A 43 6.10 6.49 -1.37
N ARG A 44 5.10 7.38 -1.27
CA ARG A 44 4.68 8.26 -2.36
C ARG A 44 5.81 9.14 -2.91
N LYS A 45 6.82 9.50 -2.10
CA LYS A 45 7.97 10.29 -2.58
C LYS A 45 8.82 9.45 -3.54
N LYS A 46 9.11 8.20 -3.17
CA LYS A 46 9.87 7.24 -3.98
C LYS A 46 9.12 6.91 -5.27
N ASP A 47 7.80 6.71 -5.19
CA ASP A 47 6.99 6.37 -6.36
C ASP A 47 6.92 7.54 -7.34
N LYS A 48 6.73 8.77 -6.86
CA LYS A 48 6.78 9.97 -7.71
C LYS A 48 8.14 10.15 -8.38
N GLU A 49 9.24 9.86 -7.68
CA GLU A 49 10.59 9.93 -8.26
C GLU A 49 10.80 8.88 -9.36
N LYS A 50 10.32 7.65 -9.14
CA LYS A 50 10.34 6.61 -10.17
C LYS A 50 9.52 7.02 -11.40
N MET A 51 8.32 7.55 -11.21
CA MET A 51 7.48 8.02 -12.32
C MET A 51 8.18 9.12 -13.12
N ARG A 52 8.75 10.14 -12.45
CA ARG A 52 9.54 11.17 -13.14
C ARG A 52 10.75 10.61 -13.89
N LYS A 53 11.45 9.63 -13.32
CA LYS A 53 12.57 8.93 -13.98
C LYS A 53 12.09 8.11 -15.19
N ILE A 54 10.91 7.51 -15.11
CA ILE A 54 10.29 6.79 -16.22
C ILE A 54 9.88 7.76 -17.33
N ASP A 55 9.29 8.90 -16.96
CA ASP A 55 8.82 9.93 -17.89
C ASP A 55 9.99 10.57 -18.64
N CYS A 56 11.09 10.93 -17.95
CA CYS A 56 12.28 11.48 -18.60
C CYS A 56 13.04 10.45 -19.47
N LEU A 57 12.86 9.16 -19.21
CA LEU A 57 13.31 8.08 -20.09
C LEU A 57 12.30 7.78 -21.21
N SER A 58 11.06 8.28 -21.12
CA SER A 58 9.98 8.01 -22.08
C SER A 58 9.94 8.98 -23.26
N GLU A 59 10.44 10.20 -23.10
CA GLU A 59 10.57 11.18 -24.21
C GLU A 59 11.44 10.64 -25.35
N ASN A 60 12.38 9.74 -25.04
CA ASN A 60 13.15 8.98 -26.03
C ASN A 60 12.63 7.55 -26.26
N ARG A 61 11.70 7.01 -25.47
CA ARG A 61 11.20 5.63 -25.71
C ARG A 61 10.28 5.56 -26.91
N TYR A 62 9.32 6.48 -27.05
CA TYR A 62 8.39 6.40 -28.19
C TYR A 62 9.11 6.56 -29.54
N THR A 63 10.11 7.44 -29.60
CA THR A 63 10.92 7.68 -30.81
C THR A 63 11.86 6.52 -31.10
N VAL A 64 12.56 5.99 -30.08
CA VAL A 64 13.48 4.85 -30.24
C VAL A 64 12.70 3.56 -30.51
N ASP A 65 11.56 3.33 -29.86
CA ASP A 65 10.69 2.16 -30.10
C ASP A 65 10.06 2.22 -31.50
N PHE A 66 9.60 3.40 -31.95
CA PHE A 66 9.08 3.59 -33.31
C PHE A 66 10.17 3.40 -34.37
N PHE A 67 11.37 3.95 -34.15
CA PHE A 67 12.52 3.79 -35.04
C PHE A 67 13.01 2.33 -35.10
N MET A 68 13.07 1.62 -33.96
CA MET A 68 13.46 0.21 -33.92
C MET A 68 12.43 -0.69 -34.58
N LYS A 69 11.13 -0.41 -34.40
CA LYS A 69 10.04 -1.15 -35.07
C LYS A 69 10.12 -0.99 -36.58
N THR A 70 10.19 0.25 -37.06
CA THR A 70 10.30 0.56 -38.50
C THR A 70 11.60 0.02 -39.11
N PHE A 71 12.73 0.09 -38.40
CA PHE A 71 13.99 -0.49 -38.87
C PHE A 71 13.92 -2.01 -39.03
N MET A 72 13.29 -2.72 -38.09
CA MET A 72 13.15 -4.18 -38.15
C MET A 72 12.17 -4.63 -39.24
N GLU A 73 11.07 -3.90 -39.44
CA GLU A 73 10.12 -4.12 -40.55
C GLU A 73 10.80 -3.94 -41.92
N ASN A 74 11.55 -2.86 -42.11
CA ASN A 74 12.22 -2.57 -43.37
C ASN A 74 13.45 -3.47 -43.64
N ARG A 75 14.06 -4.07 -42.61
CA ARG A 75 15.15 -5.05 -42.77
C ARG A 75 14.65 -6.36 -43.40
N SER A 76 13.38 -6.72 -43.19
CA SER A 76 12.77 -7.87 -43.85
C SER A 76 12.59 -7.64 -45.35
N LEU A 77 12.15 -6.45 -45.76
CA LEU A 77 11.84 -6.10 -47.16
C LEU A 77 13.10 -5.97 -48.03
N THR A 78 14.20 -5.43 -47.47
CA THR A 78 15.48 -5.33 -48.18
C THR A 78 16.11 -6.69 -48.45
N SER A 79 15.90 -7.67 -47.56
CA SER A 79 16.31 -9.07 -47.76
C SER A 79 15.52 -9.78 -48.87
N VAL A 80 14.25 -9.43 -49.09
CA VAL A 80 13.43 -10.02 -50.17
C VAL A 80 13.79 -9.39 -51.52
N LEU A 81 14.02 -8.07 -51.55
CA LEU A 81 14.43 -7.35 -52.77
C LEU A 81 15.82 -7.75 -53.27
N SER A 82 16.74 -8.14 -52.39
CA SER A 82 18.05 -8.70 -52.78
C SER A 82 17.98 -10.12 -53.32
N LEU A 83 16.84 -10.82 -53.17
CA LEU A 83 16.63 -12.19 -53.63
C LEU A 83 15.99 -12.26 -55.03
N ILE A 84 15.43 -11.14 -55.51
CA ILE A 84 14.72 -11.00 -56.81
C ILE A 84 15.69 -10.53 -57.92
N LYS A 85 16.98 -10.38 -57.61
CA LYS A 85 18.02 -9.91 -58.52
C LYS A 85 18.99 -11.05 -58.87
#